data_AF-A0A7W0EX57-F1
#
_entry.id   AF-A0A7W0EX57-F1
#
_cell.length_a   1.000
_cell.length_b   1.000
_cell.length_c   1.000
_cell.angle_alpha   90.00
_cell.angle_beta   90.00
_cell.angle_gamma   90.00
#
_symmetry.space_group_name_H-M   'P 1'
#
loop_
_entity.id
_entity.type
_entity.pdbx_description
1 polymer ?
#
loop_
_entity_poly.entity_id
_entity_poly.type
_entity_poly.pdbx_seq_one_letter_code
_entity_poly.pdbx_strand_id
1 'polypeptide(L)'
;MKKITCLMLLFLAITTACYAERKELKYPNAVNPLFIDTTQIPSYEKFAQSIGFEIGVQYRYGDYVEINRTYHTGIAGNYEYLLLSTGGDENNFEAWTKFIQQPCGWEMTYYRNHDLTIIHETCHDDTRSFSYVRILKICKGKNPNLHLQ
;
A
#
# COMPACT_ATOMS: atom_id res chain seq x y z
N MET A 1 31.86 47.96 15.00
CA MET A 1 30.58 47.23 15.15
C MET A 1 30.34 46.29 13.95
N LYS A 2 31.12 45.20 13.84
CA LYS A 2 31.09 44.25 12.69
C LYS A 2 31.26 42.79 13.14
N LYS A 3 30.58 42.34 14.20
CA LYS A 3 30.71 40.96 14.69
C LYS A 3 29.43 40.27 15.20
N ILE A 4 28.24 40.87 15.05
CA ILE A 4 27.01 40.31 15.65
C ILE A 4 26.03 39.76 14.60
N THR A 5 26.16 40.11 13.32
CA THR A 5 25.16 39.74 12.30
C THR A 5 25.36 38.35 11.69
N CYS A 6 26.49 37.68 11.93
CA CYS A 6 26.79 36.39 11.29
C CYS A 6 26.27 35.17 12.08
N LEU A 7 25.89 35.33 13.35
CA LEU A 7 25.54 34.19 14.21
C LEU A 7 24.05 33.81 14.20
N MET A 8 23.15 34.70 13.74
CA MET A 8 21.71 34.41 13.70
C MET A 8 21.25 33.69 12.43
N LEU A 9 22.06 33.71 11.35
CA LEU A 9 21.72 33.01 10.10
C LEU A 9 22.13 31.52 10.13
N LEU A 10 22.94 31.09 11.09
CA LEU A 10 23.28 29.68 11.25
C LEU A 10 22.25 28.88 12.05
N PHE A 11 21.31 29.54 12.74
CA PHE A 11 20.25 28.88 13.51
C PHE A 11 18.97 28.61 12.70
N LEU A 12 18.87 29.14 11.47
CA LEU A 12 17.71 28.92 10.59
C LEU A 12 17.93 27.78 9.56
N ALA A 13 18.98 26.98 9.71
CA ALA A 13 19.29 25.85 8.83
C ALA A 13 19.06 24.48 9.49
N ILE A 14 18.55 24.44 10.73
CA ILE A 14 18.38 23.20 11.49
C ILE A 14 16.98 23.18 12.11
N THR A 15 15.93 22.96 11.31
CA THR A 15 14.65 22.34 11.74
C THR A 15 13.70 22.10 10.56
N THR A 16 14.18 21.75 9.37
CA THR A 16 13.41 20.80 8.57
C THR A 16 13.79 19.41 9.06
N ALA A 17 13.44 19.12 10.31
CA ALA A 17 13.19 17.75 10.70
C ALA A 17 12.07 17.29 9.77
N CYS A 18 12.47 16.65 8.67
CA CYS A 18 11.57 15.90 7.82
C CYS A 18 11.07 14.79 8.74
N TYR A 19 10.01 15.08 9.49
CA TYR A 19 9.31 14.08 10.28
C TYR A 19 8.88 13.04 9.26
N ALA A 20 9.51 11.87 9.31
CA ALA A 20 8.99 10.70 8.61
C ALA A 20 7.65 10.40 9.27
N GLU A 21 6.57 10.90 8.69
CA GLU A 21 5.23 10.66 9.19
C GLU A 21 4.84 9.25 8.78
N ARG A 22 5.07 8.31 9.70
CA ARG A 22 4.59 6.95 9.57
C ARG A 22 3.14 6.91 10.04
N LYS A 23 2.22 6.71 9.10
CA LYS A 23 0.78 6.64 9.37
C LYS A 23 0.35 5.20 9.57
N GLU A 24 -0.29 4.91 10.70
CA GLU A 24 -0.98 3.64 10.91
C GLU A 24 -2.37 3.69 10.28
N LEU A 25 -2.70 2.69 9.46
CA LEU A 25 -4.05 2.47 8.94
C LEU A 25 -4.71 1.35 9.73
N LYS A 26 -5.84 1.67 10.36
CA LYS A 26 -6.60 0.73 11.19
C LYS A 26 -7.79 0.18 10.40
N TYR A 27 -7.87 -1.14 10.34
CA TYR A 27 -9.02 -1.86 9.81
C TYR A 27 -9.66 -2.64 10.96
N PRO A 28 -10.99 -2.61 11.13
CA PRO A 28 -11.67 -3.12 12.33
C PRO A 28 -11.30 -4.55 12.74
N ASN A 29 -10.98 -5.41 11.76
CA ASN A 29 -10.72 -6.84 11.97
C ASN A 29 -9.34 -7.28 11.44
N ALA A 30 -8.41 -6.33 11.25
CA ALA A 30 -7.05 -6.68 10.88
C ALA A 30 -6.28 -7.22 12.10
N VAL A 31 -5.71 -8.40 11.94
CA VAL A 31 -4.77 -9.01 12.88
C VAL A 31 -3.38 -8.40 12.68
N ASN A 32 -2.99 -8.14 11.43
CA ASN A 32 -1.74 -7.47 11.10
C ASN A 32 -1.90 -5.96 11.04
N PRO A 33 -0.97 -5.17 11.61
CA PRO A 33 -0.99 -3.73 11.45
C PRO A 33 -0.60 -3.35 10.01
N LEU A 34 -1.07 -2.18 9.55
CA LEU A 34 -0.61 -1.60 8.30
C LEU A 34 -0.05 -0.20 8.55
N PHE A 35 1.20 -0.01 8.16
CA PHE A 35 1.88 1.27 8.20
C PHE A 35 2.22 1.79 6.80
N ILE A 36 2.04 3.10 6.64
CA ILE A 36 2.41 3.85 5.45
C ILE A 36 3.47 4.86 5.86
N ASP A 37 4.70 4.65 5.40
CA ASP A 37 5.72 5.69 5.40
C ASP A 37 5.40 6.71 4.31
N THR A 38 4.91 7.88 4.73
CA THR A 38 4.52 8.96 3.81
C THR A 38 5.70 9.52 3.03
N THR A 39 6.93 9.38 3.52
CA THR A 39 8.13 9.85 2.81
C THR A 39 8.42 9.03 1.55
N GLN A 40 7.86 7.82 1.46
CA GLN A 40 8.02 6.90 0.34
C GLN A 40 6.90 6.99 -0.68
N ILE A 41 5.87 7.82 -0.47
CA ILE A 41 4.74 8.00 -1.40
C ILE A 41 5.22 8.27 -2.84
N PRO A 42 6.20 9.15 -3.11
CA PRO A 42 6.68 9.37 -4.49
C PRO A 42 7.25 8.10 -5.14
N SER A 43 7.89 7.23 -4.35
CA SER A 43 8.38 5.93 -4.82
C SER A 43 7.22 4.99 -5.11
N TYR A 44 6.22 4.96 -4.23
CA TYR A 44 5.01 4.16 -4.41
C TYR A 44 4.24 4.55 -5.66
N GLU A 45 4.04 5.85 -5.89
CA GLU A 45 3.39 6.39 -7.09
C GLU A 45 4.13 5.98 -8.36
N LYS A 46 5.46 6.11 -8.38
CA LYS A 46 6.27 5.69 -9.53
C LYS A 46 6.08 4.22 -9.87
N PHE A 47 6.09 3.33 -8.87
CA PHE A 47 5.89 1.90 -9.11
C PHE A 47 4.44 1.58 -9.50
N ALA A 48 3.45 2.20 -8.86
CA ALA A 48 2.03 2.01 -9.20
C ALA A 48 1.76 2.40 -10.67
N GLN A 49 2.30 3.55 -11.12
CA GLN A 49 2.13 4.01 -12.50
C GLN A 49 2.75 3.05 -13.51
N SER A 50 3.85 2.37 -13.16
CA SER A 50 4.49 1.40 -14.06
C SER A 50 3.61 0.18 -14.39
N ILE A 51 2.56 -0.04 -13.60
CA ILE A 51 1.58 -1.13 -13.77
C ILE A 51 0.14 -0.61 -13.90
N GLY A 52 -0.03 0.66 -14.29
CA GLY A 52 -1.34 1.23 -14.63
C GLY A 52 -2.21 1.65 -13.45
N PHE A 53 -1.66 1.73 -12.24
CA PHE A 53 -2.37 2.15 -11.05
C PHE A 53 -1.86 3.48 -10.50
N GLU A 54 -2.67 4.08 -9.63
CA GLU A 54 -2.33 5.25 -8.82
C GLU A 54 -2.57 4.92 -7.34
N ILE A 55 -1.71 5.46 -6.48
CA ILE A 55 -1.85 5.27 -5.04
C ILE A 55 -3.07 6.04 -4.53
N GLY A 56 -3.86 5.41 -3.68
CA GLY A 56 -5.00 6.07 -3.03
C GLY A 56 -6.29 6.14 -3.87
N VAL A 57 -6.22 5.92 -5.18
CA VAL A 57 -7.40 5.89 -6.06
C VAL A 57 -8.25 4.65 -5.79
N GLN A 58 -9.57 4.83 -5.74
CA GLN A 58 -10.55 3.76 -5.58
C GLN A 58 -11.06 3.32 -6.94
N TYR A 59 -10.66 2.14 -7.38
CA TYR A 59 -11.10 1.52 -8.63
C TYR A 59 -12.31 0.64 -8.36
N ARG A 60 -13.32 0.66 -9.23
CA ARG A 60 -14.34 -0.40 -9.19
C ARG A 60 -13.64 -1.73 -9.44
N TYR A 61 -14.15 -2.82 -8.86
CA TYR A 61 -13.53 -4.13 -9.03
C TYR A 61 -13.35 -4.52 -10.51
N GLY A 62 -14.33 -4.22 -11.37
CA GLY A 62 -14.23 -4.44 -12.81
C GLY A 62 -13.08 -3.67 -13.48
N ASP A 63 -12.90 -2.40 -13.14
CA ASP A 63 -11.82 -1.56 -13.68
C ASP A 63 -10.44 -2.06 -13.21
N TYR A 64 -10.33 -2.46 -11.94
CA TYR A 64 -9.13 -3.05 -11.37
C TYR A 64 -8.73 -4.34 -12.12
N VAL A 65 -9.69 -5.22 -12.41
CA VAL A 65 -9.45 -6.45 -13.17
C VAL A 65 -8.98 -6.14 -14.60
N GLU A 66 -9.54 -5.12 -15.25
CA GLU A 66 -9.16 -4.77 -16.62
C GLU A 66 -7.77 -4.13 -16.70
N ILE A 67 -7.40 -3.27 -15.74
CA ILE A 67 -6.04 -2.76 -15.60
C ILE A 67 -5.07 -3.93 -15.39
N ASN A 68 -5.42 -4.86 -14.49
CA ASN A 68 -4.59 -6.05 -14.24
C ASN A 68 -4.33 -6.87 -15.51
N ARG A 69 -5.37 -7.11 -16.32
CA ARG A 69 -5.22 -7.79 -17.61
C ARG A 69 -4.32 -7.02 -18.57
N THR A 70 -4.53 -5.72 -18.69
CA THR A 70 -3.77 -4.85 -19.60
C THR A 70 -2.28 -4.82 -19.26
N TYR A 71 -1.96 -4.67 -17.97
CA TYR A 71 -0.58 -4.59 -17.48
C TYR A 71 0.00 -5.94 -17.07
N HIS A 72 -0.72 -7.03 -17.35
CA HIS A 72 -0.33 -8.39 -17.05
C HIS A 72 -0.03 -8.62 -15.55
N THR A 73 -0.63 -7.85 -14.65
CA THR A 73 -0.59 -8.07 -13.21
C THR A 73 -1.73 -9.02 -12.79
N GLY A 74 -1.53 -9.84 -11.75
CA GLY A 74 -2.55 -10.82 -11.33
C GLY A 74 -2.80 -12.00 -12.29
N ILE A 75 -1.90 -12.26 -13.24
CA ILE A 75 -1.96 -13.45 -14.10
C ILE A 75 -1.57 -14.69 -13.29
N ALA A 76 -2.43 -15.72 -13.28
CA ALA A 76 -2.15 -17.00 -12.61
C ALA A 76 -0.74 -17.52 -12.91
N GLY A 77 -0.03 -17.92 -11.84
CA GLY A 77 1.37 -18.37 -11.91
C GLY A 77 2.43 -17.25 -11.87
N ASN A 78 2.05 -16.00 -12.12
CA ASN A 78 2.95 -14.84 -12.05
C ASN A 78 2.81 -14.03 -10.76
N TYR A 79 2.00 -14.49 -9.82
CA TYR A 79 1.86 -13.86 -8.52
C TYR A 79 1.88 -14.86 -7.36
N GLU A 80 2.06 -14.32 -6.17
CA GLU A 80 2.06 -15.04 -4.90
C GLU A 80 1.41 -14.15 -3.83
N TYR A 81 0.36 -14.64 -3.18
CA TYR A 81 -0.16 -13.99 -1.98
C TYR A 81 0.83 -14.17 -0.85
N LEU A 82 1.16 -13.06 -0.21
CA LEU A 82 2.09 -13.06 0.91
C LEU A 82 1.35 -12.99 2.24
N LEU A 83 0.30 -12.16 2.32
CA LEU A 83 -0.36 -11.88 3.59
C LEU A 83 -1.72 -11.22 3.39
N LEU A 84 -2.69 -11.62 4.19
CA LEU A 84 -3.98 -10.98 4.40
C LEU A 84 -3.94 -10.17 5.70
N SER A 85 -4.77 -9.15 5.79
CA SER A 85 -4.99 -8.40 7.03
C SER A 85 -5.34 -9.30 8.21
N THR A 86 -5.93 -10.47 7.96
CA THR A 86 -6.34 -11.49 8.95
C THR A 86 -5.22 -12.38 9.48
N GLY A 87 -3.97 -12.25 8.99
CA GLY A 87 -2.83 -13.01 9.53
C GLY A 87 -2.36 -14.21 8.71
N GLY A 88 -3.09 -14.62 7.65
CA GLY A 88 -2.72 -15.75 6.77
C GLY A 88 -2.62 -15.34 5.30
N ASP A 89 -2.46 -16.30 4.39
CA ASP A 89 -2.53 -16.08 2.94
C ASP A 89 -3.81 -16.69 2.35
N GLU A 90 -3.95 -16.70 1.02
CA GLU A 90 -5.10 -17.31 0.33
C GLU A 90 -5.20 -18.84 0.53
N ASN A 91 -4.08 -19.51 0.81
CA ASN A 91 -4.03 -20.97 0.98
C ASN A 91 -4.49 -21.38 2.39
N ASN A 92 -4.48 -20.43 3.34
CA ASN A 92 -5.09 -20.61 4.65
C ASN A 92 -6.61 -20.34 4.57
N PHE A 93 -7.39 -21.42 4.47
CA PHE A 93 -8.85 -21.37 4.35
C PHE A 93 -9.54 -20.54 5.45
N GLU A 94 -9.06 -20.61 6.70
CA GLU A 94 -9.63 -19.85 7.82
C GLU A 94 -9.37 -18.35 7.66
N ALA A 95 -8.13 -17.98 7.31
CA ALA A 95 -7.75 -16.60 7.09
C ALA A 95 -8.48 -15.98 5.89
N TRP A 96 -8.60 -16.73 4.79
CA TRP A 96 -9.37 -16.35 3.61
C TRP A 96 -10.85 -16.15 3.93
N THR A 97 -11.48 -17.12 4.61
CA THR A 97 -12.89 -17.03 5.01
C THR A 97 -13.13 -15.80 5.90
N LYS A 98 -12.24 -15.53 6.86
CA LYS A 98 -12.32 -14.33 7.68
C LYS A 98 -12.15 -13.05 6.85
N PHE A 99 -11.26 -13.05 5.86
CA PHE A 99 -10.99 -11.89 5.03
C PHE A 99 -12.20 -11.51 4.16
N ILE A 100 -12.82 -12.47 3.46
CA ILE A 100 -13.97 -12.21 2.58
C ILE A 100 -15.23 -11.76 3.31
N GLN A 101 -15.34 -12.04 4.62
CA GLN A 101 -16.46 -11.61 5.45
C GLN A 101 -16.31 -10.18 5.96
N GLN A 102 -15.13 -9.56 5.80
CA GLN A 102 -14.90 -8.19 6.26
C GLN A 102 -15.47 -7.18 5.26
N PRO A 103 -16.09 -6.08 5.74
CA PRO A 103 -16.51 -5.00 4.86
C PRO A 103 -15.30 -4.32 4.20
N CYS A 104 -14.15 -4.31 4.87
CA CYS A 104 -12.91 -3.78 4.34
C CYS A 104 -11.73 -4.55 4.92
N GLY A 105 -10.78 -4.91 4.05
CA GLY A 105 -9.51 -5.52 4.42
C GLY A 105 -8.42 -5.14 3.43
N TRP A 106 -7.17 -5.46 3.77
CA TRP A 106 -6.06 -5.34 2.84
C TRP A 106 -5.37 -6.69 2.65
N GLU A 107 -4.83 -6.90 1.47
CA GLU A 107 -4.01 -8.06 1.15
C GLU A 107 -2.72 -7.62 0.46
N MET A 108 -1.73 -8.49 0.52
CA MET A 108 -0.38 -8.24 0.03
C MET A 108 0.01 -9.32 -0.96
N THR A 109 0.39 -8.90 -2.15
CA THR A 109 0.69 -9.79 -3.28
C THR A 109 2.03 -9.44 -3.91
N TYR A 110 2.85 -10.43 -4.22
CA TYR A 110 4.06 -10.29 -5.01
C TYR A 110 3.80 -10.66 -6.47
N TYR A 111 4.05 -9.73 -7.41
CA TYR A 111 3.98 -9.93 -8.85
C TYR A 111 5.38 -10.20 -9.41
N ARG A 112 5.67 -11.47 -9.70
CA ARG A 112 6.99 -11.95 -10.16
C ARG A 112 7.41 -11.35 -11.49
N ASN A 113 6.46 -11.18 -12.40
CA ASN A 113 6.72 -10.66 -13.73
C ASN A 113 7.09 -9.16 -13.75
N HIS A 114 6.74 -8.43 -12.69
CA HIS A 114 7.11 -7.02 -12.52
C HIS A 114 8.17 -6.80 -11.43
N ASP A 115 8.45 -7.84 -10.65
CA ASP A 115 9.26 -7.77 -9.44
C ASP A 115 8.78 -6.68 -8.46
N LEU A 116 7.46 -6.70 -8.16
CA LEU A 116 6.81 -5.73 -7.28
C LEU A 116 5.97 -6.43 -6.21
N THR A 117 6.05 -5.97 -4.96
CA THR A 117 5.12 -6.34 -3.89
C THR A 117 4.13 -5.20 -3.67
N ILE A 118 2.85 -5.51 -3.68
CA ILE A 118 1.75 -4.55 -3.57
C ILE A 118 0.92 -4.88 -2.34
N ILE A 119 0.45 -3.84 -1.65
CA ILE A 119 -0.66 -3.92 -0.69
C ILE A 119 -1.84 -3.18 -1.30
N HIS A 120 -2.95 -3.88 -1.45
CA HIS A 120 -4.21 -3.28 -1.87
C HIS A 120 -5.29 -3.55 -0.82
N GLU A 121 -6.16 -2.56 -0.67
CA GLU A 121 -7.38 -2.66 0.09
C GLU A 121 -8.51 -3.10 -0.83
N THR A 122 -9.33 -4.01 -0.32
CA THR A 122 -10.61 -4.38 -0.91
C THR A 122 -11.70 -4.03 0.08
N CYS A 123 -12.68 -3.27 -0.39
CA CYS A 123 -13.82 -2.87 0.41
C CYS A 123 -15.14 -3.16 -0.31
N HIS A 124 -16.05 -3.76 0.46
CA HIS A 124 -17.47 -3.85 0.18
C HIS A 124 -18.17 -2.83 1.09
N ASP A 125 -18.52 -1.69 0.53
CA ASP A 125 -19.26 -0.64 1.22
C ASP A 125 -20.75 -0.80 0.92
N ASP A 126 -21.53 -1.25 1.91
CA ASP A 126 -22.98 -1.44 1.80
C ASP A 126 -23.73 -0.12 1.49
N THR A 127 -23.09 1.03 1.69
CA THR A 127 -23.63 2.35 1.35
C THR A 127 -23.36 2.75 -0.10
N ARG A 128 -22.53 1.99 -0.82
CA ARG A 128 -22.19 2.22 -2.23
C ARG A 128 -22.80 1.13 -3.10
N SER A 129 -23.01 1.48 -4.37
CA SER A 129 -23.50 0.53 -5.37
C SER A 129 -22.41 -0.41 -5.90
N PHE A 130 -21.20 -0.39 -5.37
CA PHE A 130 -20.08 -1.21 -5.85
C PHE A 130 -18.98 -1.42 -4.80
N SER A 131 -18.33 -2.58 -4.90
CA SER A 131 -17.05 -2.85 -4.21
C SER A 131 -15.88 -2.20 -4.95
N TYR A 132 -14.89 -1.73 -4.21
CA TYR A 132 -13.71 -1.08 -4.77
C TYR A 132 -12.41 -1.74 -4.30
N VAL A 133 -11.36 -1.53 -5.11
CA VAL A 133 -9.97 -1.86 -4.78
C VAL A 133 -9.15 -0.57 -4.79
N ARG A 134 -8.23 -0.43 -3.84
CA ARG A 134 -7.32 0.72 -3.74
C ARG A 134 -5.90 0.26 -3.48
N ILE A 135 -4.94 0.75 -4.26
CA ILE A 135 -3.53 0.49 -3.97
C ILE A 135 -3.09 1.41 -2.84
N LEU A 136 -2.58 0.82 -1.77
CA LEU A 136 -2.13 1.54 -0.57
C LEU A 136 -0.63 1.70 -0.53
N LYS A 137 0.10 0.67 -0.98
CA LYS A 137 1.55 0.60 -0.88
C LYS A 137 2.10 -0.33 -1.95
N ILE A 138 3.28 -0.01 -2.46
CA ILE A 138 3.96 -0.84 -3.45
C ILE A 138 5.47 -0.65 -3.33
N CYS A 139 6.24 -1.73 -3.47
CA CYS A 139 7.69 -1.65 -3.48
C CYS A 139 8.28 -2.64 -4.48
N LYS A 140 9.56 -2.43 -4.82
CA LYS A 140 10.32 -3.36 -5.64
C LYS A 140 10.76 -4.58 -4.84
N GLY A 141 10.77 -5.74 -5.49
CA GLY A 141 11.17 -7.02 -4.91
C GLY A 141 10.06 -7.72 -4.14
N LYS A 142 10.32 -8.97 -3.75
CA LYS A 142 9.49 -9.72 -2.81
C LYS A 142 9.71 -9.22 -1.39
N ASN A 143 8.70 -8.62 -0.77
CA ASN A 143 8.81 -7.99 0.55
C ASN A 143 7.68 -8.44 1.50
N PRO A 144 7.89 -9.52 2.27
CA PRO A 144 6.86 -10.06 3.17
C PRO A 144 6.54 -9.15 4.36
N ASN A 145 7.36 -8.13 4.61
CA ASN A 145 7.20 -7.21 5.74
C ASN A 145 6.78 -5.80 5.29
N LEU A 146 6.31 -5.64 4.05
CA LEU A 146 5.93 -4.33 3.52
C LEU A 146 4.85 -3.63 4.38
N HIS A 147 3.96 -4.41 5.01
CA HIS A 147 2.92 -3.90 5.91
C HIS A 147 3.48 -3.25 7.20
N LEU A 148 4.71 -3.59 7.59
CA LEU A 148 5.40 -3.04 8.77
C LEU A 148 6.35 -1.89 8.44
N GLN A 149 6.46 -1.50 7.18
CA GLN A 149 7.38 -0.45 6.74
C GLN A 149 6.70 0.91 6.66
#